data_AF-A0A091V4F5-F1
#
_entry.id   AF-A0A091V4F5-F1
#
_cell.length_a   1.000
_cell.length_b   1.000
_cell.length_c   1.000
_cell.angle_alpha   90.00
_cell.angle_beta   90.00
_cell.angle_gamma   90.00
#
_symmetry.space_group_name_H-M   'P 1'
#
loop_
_entity.id
_entity.type
_entity.pdbx_description
1 polymer ?
#
loop_
_entity_poly.entity_id
_entity_poly.type
_entity_poly.pdbx_seq_one_letter_code
_entity_poly.pdbx_strand_id
1 'polypeptide(L)'
;STLTRNIRHRRGEKVVINVPIFKDKNTPSPFIETFPNDDGEAAKAAKPDYIYMDAMGFGMGNCCLQVTFQACSISEARYLYDQLATICPIVMALSAASPFYRGYVSDIDCRWGVISASVDDRTREERGLEPLKNNHYRISKSRYDSIDSYLSECGEKYNDIDLTIDKDIYERLIKEGIDHLLAQHIAHLFIRDPLTLFEEKIHLDDANESDHFENIQSTNWQTMRFKPPPPNSDIGWRVEFRPMEVQLTDFENSAYVVFVVLLTRVILSYKLDFLIPLSKVDENMKMAQKRDAVRQGMFYFRKDICKGGNTVVDGCGSAQNGTGTDTEEYTLMSIDTIINGKEGVIPGLIPILNSYLENMEVDVDTRCTILNYLKLIKKRASGELMTVARWMREFIAQHPDYKQDSVITDEMNYSLIWKCNQIAQGQAECPELLGVGFNKKQSGNKTGS
;
A
#
# COMPACT_ATOMS: atom_id res chain seq x y z
N SER A 1 -14.68 -15.18 12.04
CA SER A 1 -14.19 -14.58 13.32
C SER A 1 -15.21 -13.57 13.83
N THR A 2 -15.07 -13.05 15.06
CA THR A 2 -15.91 -11.98 15.62
C THR A 2 -15.95 -10.76 14.71
N LEU A 3 -14.79 -10.35 14.20
CA LEU A 3 -14.65 -9.24 13.26
C LEU A 3 -15.47 -9.44 11.98
N THR A 4 -15.40 -10.63 11.36
CA THR A 4 -16.21 -10.96 10.17
C THR A 4 -17.71 -10.81 10.44
N ARG A 5 -18.18 -11.32 11.57
CA ARG A 5 -19.60 -11.25 11.95
C ARG A 5 -20.04 -9.79 12.17
N ASN A 6 -19.23 -9.03 12.90
CA ASN A 6 -19.57 -7.67 13.29
C ASN A 6 -19.55 -6.71 12.09
N ILE A 7 -18.60 -6.84 11.16
CA ILE A 7 -18.59 -6.10 9.88
C ILE A 7 -19.89 -6.37 9.10
N ARG A 8 -20.24 -7.65 8.90
CA ARG A 8 -21.47 -8.02 8.17
C ARG A 8 -22.73 -7.49 8.86
N HIS A 9 -22.80 -7.60 10.19
CA HIS A 9 -23.94 -7.12 10.96
C HIS A 9 -24.08 -5.60 10.90
N ARG A 10 -22.98 -4.86 11.09
CA ARG A 10 -22.93 -3.39 10.97
C ARG A 10 -23.34 -2.94 9.57
N ARG A 11 -22.77 -3.56 8.54
CA ARG A 11 -23.02 -3.24 7.13
C ARG A 11 -24.49 -3.51 6.73
N GLY A 12 -25.12 -4.52 7.34
CA GLY A 12 -26.48 -4.97 7.04
C GLY A 12 -26.58 -5.90 5.81
N GLU A 13 -25.45 -6.21 5.17
CA GLU A 13 -25.31 -7.08 4.00
C GLU A 13 -23.90 -7.69 4.01
N LYS A 14 -23.63 -8.71 3.19
CA LYS A 14 -22.26 -9.16 2.99
C LYS A 14 -21.39 -8.04 2.39
N VAL A 15 -20.09 -8.18 2.58
CA VAL A 15 -19.13 -7.37 1.81
C VAL A 15 -19.24 -7.75 0.34
N VAL A 16 -19.03 -6.78 -0.55
CA VAL A 16 -19.17 -6.98 -2.00
C VAL A 16 -17.85 -6.61 -2.65
N ILE A 17 -17.18 -7.60 -3.22
CA ILE A 17 -15.90 -7.43 -3.90
C ILE A 17 -16.10 -7.84 -5.36
N ASN A 18 -15.99 -6.88 -6.27
CA ASN A 18 -16.06 -7.11 -7.70
C ASN A 18 -14.70 -6.73 -8.31
N VAL A 19 -13.95 -7.74 -8.76
CA VAL A 19 -12.62 -7.57 -9.37
C VAL A 19 -12.75 -7.75 -10.88
N PRO A 20 -12.29 -6.82 -11.72
CA PRO A 20 -12.45 -6.96 -13.17
C PRO A 20 -11.78 -8.24 -13.64
N ILE A 21 -12.48 -9.04 -14.46
CA ILE A 21 -11.90 -10.25 -15.05
C ILE A 21 -10.96 -9.85 -16.20
N PHE A 22 -9.85 -10.57 -16.35
CA PHE A 22 -9.02 -10.45 -17.55
C PHE A 22 -9.81 -10.97 -18.76
N LYS A 23 -9.92 -10.17 -19.82
CA LYS A 23 -10.58 -10.56 -21.05
C LYS A 23 -9.57 -11.15 -22.02
N ASP A 24 -9.38 -12.46 -21.94
CA ASP A 24 -8.58 -13.25 -22.88
C ASP A 24 -9.42 -13.68 -24.10
N LYS A 25 -8.81 -14.34 -25.09
CA LYS A 25 -9.38 -14.66 -26.40
C LYS A 25 -10.73 -15.39 -26.32
N ASN A 26 -10.86 -16.33 -25.40
CA ASN A 26 -12.05 -17.17 -25.20
C ASN A 26 -12.81 -16.80 -23.91
N THR A 27 -12.46 -15.69 -23.26
CA THR A 27 -13.23 -15.20 -22.10
C THR A 27 -14.61 -14.75 -22.59
N PRO A 28 -15.72 -15.24 -22.02
CA PRO A 28 -17.05 -14.76 -22.38
C PRO A 28 -17.15 -13.24 -22.21
N SER A 29 -17.85 -12.56 -23.12
CA SER A 29 -18.10 -11.12 -23.03
C SER A 29 -19.58 -10.82 -23.33
N PRO A 30 -20.41 -10.50 -22.31
CA PRO A 30 -20.00 -10.33 -20.92
C PRO A 30 -19.63 -11.66 -20.25
N PHE A 31 -18.66 -11.61 -19.33
CA PHE A 31 -18.44 -12.68 -18.38
C PHE A 31 -19.51 -12.60 -17.29
N ILE A 32 -20.26 -13.69 -17.10
CA ILE A 32 -21.34 -13.78 -16.11
C ILE A 32 -21.09 -15.00 -15.24
N GLU A 33 -20.90 -14.77 -13.96
CA GLU A 33 -20.80 -15.85 -12.98
C GLU A 33 -22.17 -16.47 -12.69
N THR A 34 -22.15 -17.76 -12.36
CA THR A 34 -23.35 -18.49 -11.92
C THR A 34 -23.16 -18.97 -10.50
N PHE A 35 -24.23 -18.87 -9.70
CA PHE A 35 -24.20 -19.24 -8.28
C PHE A 35 -25.33 -20.23 -7.98
N PRO A 36 -25.15 -21.54 -8.27
CA PRO A 36 -26.23 -22.53 -8.21
C PRO A 36 -26.87 -22.70 -6.83
N ASN A 37 -26.13 -22.38 -5.77
CA ASN A 37 -26.56 -22.54 -4.36
C ASN A 37 -26.71 -21.19 -3.63
N ASP A 38 -26.83 -20.09 -4.37
CA ASP A 38 -26.98 -18.75 -3.80
C ASP A 38 -28.42 -18.48 -3.35
N ASP A 39 -28.58 -17.73 -2.26
CA ASP A 39 -29.87 -17.27 -1.75
C ASP A 39 -30.41 -16.03 -2.49
N GLY A 40 -29.74 -15.65 -3.59
CA GLY A 40 -30.01 -14.49 -4.43
C GLY A 40 -29.21 -13.25 -4.05
N GLU A 41 -28.42 -13.26 -2.97
CA GLU A 41 -27.57 -12.13 -2.59
C GLU A 41 -26.38 -11.99 -3.56
N ALA A 42 -25.66 -13.07 -3.87
CA ALA A 42 -24.53 -13.02 -4.80
C ALA A 42 -24.98 -12.64 -6.22
N ALA A 43 -26.07 -13.22 -6.70
CA ALA A 43 -26.59 -12.92 -8.03
C ALA A 43 -26.98 -11.44 -8.22
N LYS A 44 -27.43 -10.75 -7.15
CA LYS A 44 -27.75 -9.31 -7.18
C LYS A 44 -26.52 -8.42 -7.07
N ALA A 45 -25.48 -8.88 -6.36
CA ALA A 45 -24.29 -8.10 -6.06
C ALA A 45 -23.15 -8.25 -7.09
N ALA A 46 -23.10 -9.39 -7.79
CA ALA A 46 -22.16 -9.66 -8.86
C ALA A 46 -22.41 -8.75 -10.07
N LYS A 47 -21.33 -8.30 -10.71
CA LYS A 47 -21.37 -7.45 -11.91
C LYS A 47 -20.89 -8.23 -13.14
N PRO A 48 -21.50 -8.02 -14.32
CA PRO A 48 -20.95 -8.52 -15.58
C PRO A 48 -19.51 -8.05 -15.79
N ASP A 49 -18.64 -8.93 -16.27
CA ASP A 49 -17.18 -8.70 -16.45
C ASP A 49 -16.37 -8.54 -15.15
N TYR A 50 -16.89 -9.01 -14.02
CA TYR A 50 -16.18 -9.05 -12.75
C TYR A 50 -16.22 -10.44 -12.11
N ILE A 51 -15.10 -10.80 -11.48
CA ILE A 51 -14.99 -11.88 -10.51
C ILE A 51 -15.63 -11.39 -9.21
N TYR A 52 -16.63 -12.12 -8.71
CA TYR A 52 -17.37 -11.80 -7.51
C TYR A 52 -16.87 -12.59 -6.30
N MET A 53 -16.68 -11.88 -5.19
CA MET A 53 -16.29 -12.42 -3.89
C MET A 53 -17.06 -11.69 -2.78
N ASP A 54 -17.45 -12.40 -1.71
CA ASP A 54 -18.43 -11.92 -0.73
C ASP A 54 -18.01 -12.11 0.74
N ALA A 55 -16.74 -12.43 0.97
CA ALA A 55 -16.22 -12.77 2.29
C ALA A 55 -14.94 -12.01 2.63
N MET A 56 -14.81 -11.65 3.92
CA MET A 56 -13.61 -11.01 4.47
C MET A 56 -12.32 -11.80 4.17
N GLY A 57 -12.41 -13.13 4.12
CA GLY A 57 -11.26 -14.00 3.83
C GLY A 57 -10.64 -13.78 2.45
N PHE A 58 -11.40 -13.32 1.45
CA PHE A 58 -10.84 -13.02 0.12
C PHE A 58 -9.90 -11.81 0.12
N GLY A 59 -10.04 -10.91 1.10
CA GLY A 59 -9.13 -9.78 1.28
C GLY A 59 -8.14 -10.01 2.41
N MET A 60 -8.61 -10.12 3.65
CA MET A 60 -7.75 -10.31 4.82
C MET A 60 -7.04 -11.68 4.88
N GLY A 61 -7.39 -12.62 4.00
CA GLY A 61 -6.61 -13.84 3.78
C GLY A 61 -5.45 -13.69 2.81
N ASN A 62 -5.28 -12.52 2.17
CA ASN A 62 -4.08 -12.21 1.40
C ASN A 62 -2.94 -11.81 2.34
N CYS A 63 -1.72 -11.93 1.83
CA CYS A 63 -0.49 -11.58 2.56
C CYS A 63 0.13 -10.27 2.07
N CYS A 64 0.98 -9.67 2.90
CA CYS A 64 1.67 -8.43 2.58
C CYS A 64 3.01 -8.33 3.29
N LEU A 65 3.87 -7.45 2.77
CA LEU A 65 5.08 -7.01 3.45
C LEU A 65 4.82 -5.61 4.05
N GLN A 66 5.06 -5.46 5.35
CA GLN A 66 4.91 -4.19 6.06
C GLN A 66 6.22 -3.87 6.79
N VAL A 67 6.59 -2.58 6.81
CA VAL A 67 7.80 -2.13 7.50
C VAL A 67 7.44 -0.99 8.43
N THR A 68 7.80 -1.13 9.71
CA THR A 68 7.61 -0.07 10.72
C THR A 68 8.96 0.55 11.07
N PHE A 69 9.00 1.88 11.12
CA PHE A 69 10.16 2.66 11.49
C PHE A 69 9.84 3.48 12.74
N GLN A 70 10.81 3.59 13.65
CA GLN A 70 10.74 4.54 14.76
C GLN A 70 11.50 5.81 14.39
N ALA A 71 10.81 6.94 14.48
CA ALA A 71 11.39 8.26 14.25
C ALA A 71 12.02 8.81 15.54
N CYS A 72 12.88 9.83 15.41
CA CYS A 72 13.49 10.47 16.57
C CYS A 72 12.53 11.38 17.35
N SER A 73 11.44 11.83 16.72
CA SER A 73 10.45 12.74 17.28
C SER A 73 9.09 12.60 16.58
N ILE A 74 8.05 13.19 17.17
CA ILE A 74 6.73 13.29 16.53
C ILE A 74 6.80 14.08 15.21
N SER A 75 7.62 15.14 15.14
CA SER A 75 7.78 15.97 13.95
C SER A 75 8.40 15.18 12.80
N GLU A 76 9.45 14.41 13.08
CA GLU A 76 10.07 13.53 12.08
C GLU A 76 9.09 12.42 11.65
N ALA A 77 8.33 11.84 12.58
CA ALA A 77 7.33 10.83 12.26
C ALA A 77 6.24 11.37 11.32
N ARG A 78 5.71 12.57 11.58
CA ARG A 78 4.71 13.23 10.71
C ARG A 78 5.27 13.53 9.34
N TYR A 79 6.50 14.04 9.28
CA TYR A 79 7.18 14.31 8.01
C TYR A 79 7.39 13.02 7.19
N LEU A 80 7.92 11.96 7.80
CA LEU A 80 8.09 10.67 7.12
C LEU A 80 6.76 10.05 6.67
N TYR A 81 5.71 10.14 7.51
CA TYR A 81 4.38 9.65 7.16
C TYR A 81 3.89 10.29 5.84
N ASP A 82 4.00 11.62 5.74
CA ASP A 82 3.53 12.37 4.57
C ASP A 82 4.35 12.06 3.32
N GLN A 83 5.69 12.11 3.45
CA GLN A 83 6.58 11.86 2.32
C GLN A 83 6.38 10.44 1.77
N LEU A 84 6.28 9.44 2.64
CA LEU A 84 6.11 8.04 2.23
C LEU A 84 4.70 7.73 1.69
N ALA A 85 3.68 8.51 2.04
CA ALA A 85 2.34 8.30 1.49
C ALA A 85 2.32 8.43 -0.05
N THR A 86 3.11 9.35 -0.60
CA THR A 86 3.25 9.53 -2.07
C THR A 86 4.01 8.38 -2.74
N ILE A 87 4.85 7.68 -1.99
CA ILE A 87 5.66 6.54 -2.43
C ILE A 87 4.82 5.25 -2.41
N CYS A 88 3.75 5.18 -1.62
CA CYS A 88 2.90 4.01 -1.47
C CYS A 88 2.41 3.41 -2.81
N PRO A 89 1.79 4.17 -3.73
CA PRO A 89 1.33 3.64 -5.01
C PRO A 89 2.49 3.18 -5.92
N ILE A 90 3.64 3.83 -5.84
CA ILE A 90 4.83 3.51 -6.65
C ILE A 90 5.36 2.12 -6.26
N VAL A 91 5.54 1.88 -4.95
CA VAL A 91 6.05 0.60 -4.45
C VAL A 91 4.99 -0.50 -4.52
N MET A 92 3.70 -0.16 -4.42
CA MET A 92 2.63 -1.11 -4.71
C MET A 92 2.73 -1.66 -6.13
N ALA A 93 2.84 -0.78 -7.15
CA ALA A 93 2.99 -1.21 -8.53
C ALA A 93 4.26 -2.03 -8.75
N LEU A 94 5.39 -1.61 -8.16
CA LEU A 94 6.66 -2.35 -8.23
C LEU A 94 6.58 -3.75 -7.62
N SER A 95 5.81 -3.93 -6.55
CA SER A 95 5.74 -5.18 -5.78
C SER A 95 4.61 -6.12 -6.23
N ALA A 96 3.81 -5.72 -7.23
CA ALA A 96 2.60 -6.43 -7.67
C ALA A 96 2.73 -7.97 -7.72
N ALA A 97 1.86 -8.69 -7.00
CA ALA A 97 1.94 -10.14 -6.81
C ALA A 97 0.59 -10.88 -6.73
N SER A 98 -0.54 -10.21 -6.99
CA SER A 98 -1.89 -10.79 -6.85
C SER A 98 -2.71 -10.71 -8.14
N PRO A 99 -2.38 -11.50 -9.18
CA PRO A 99 -3.06 -11.46 -10.48
C PRO A 99 -4.30 -12.35 -10.59
N PHE A 100 -4.60 -13.16 -9.57
CA PHE A 100 -5.60 -14.23 -9.63
C PHE A 100 -6.52 -14.19 -8.41
N TYR A 101 -7.82 -14.38 -8.64
CA TYR A 101 -8.83 -14.41 -7.59
C TYR A 101 -9.89 -15.46 -7.89
N ARG A 102 -10.23 -16.28 -6.87
CA ARG A 102 -11.33 -17.26 -6.91
C ARG A 102 -11.33 -18.14 -8.18
N GLY A 103 -10.15 -18.61 -8.60
CA GLY A 103 -10.01 -19.49 -9.77
C GLY A 103 -10.07 -18.76 -11.12
N TYR A 104 -9.95 -17.43 -11.14
CA TYR A 104 -9.94 -16.63 -12.35
C TYR A 104 -8.74 -15.72 -12.45
N VAL A 105 -8.38 -15.38 -13.68
CA VAL A 105 -7.39 -14.35 -14.00
C VAL A 105 -8.06 -12.97 -13.88
N SER A 106 -7.59 -12.09 -12.98
CA SER A 106 -8.11 -10.72 -12.84
C SER A 106 -7.40 -9.74 -13.78
N ASP A 107 -7.98 -8.57 -14.02
CA ASP A 107 -7.36 -7.45 -14.76
C ASP A 107 -6.69 -6.42 -13.82
N ILE A 108 -6.34 -6.87 -12.61
CA ILE A 108 -5.53 -6.15 -11.61
C ILE A 108 -4.39 -7.03 -11.12
N ASP A 109 -3.29 -6.43 -10.67
CA ASP A 109 -2.09 -7.15 -10.21
C ASP A 109 -1.79 -7.00 -8.71
N CYS A 110 -2.58 -6.20 -7.99
CA CYS A 110 -2.35 -5.87 -6.57
C CYS A 110 -3.60 -6.14 -5.73
N ARG A 111 -3.41 -6.51 -4.46
CA ARG A 111 -4.52 -6.90 -3.56
C ARG A 111 -5.35 -5.75 -3.00
N TRP A 112 -4.89 -4.50 -3.12
CA TRP A 112 -5.35 -3.39 -2.29
C TRP A 112 -6.88 -3.19 -2.32
N GLY A 113 -7.47 -3.10 -3.50
CA GLY A 113 -8.92 -2.93 -3.67
C GLY A 113 -9.73 -4.14 -3.19
N VAL A 114 -9.16 -5.35 -3.29
CA VAL A 114 -9.79 -6.57 -2.76
C VAL A 114 -9.85 -6.52 -1.24
N ILE A 115 -8.74 -6.19 -0.58
CA ILE A 115 -8.74 -6.08 0.89
C ILE A 115 -9.62 -4.93 1.37
N SER A 116 -9.52 -3.77 0.71
CA SER A 116 -10.36 -2.60 1.00
C SER A 116 -11.84 -2.95 1.04
N ALA A 117 -12.32 -3.66 0.01
CA ALA A 117 -13.71 -4.10 -0.09
C ALA A 117 -14.08 -5.21 0.92
N SER A 118 -13.12 -6.08 1.29
CA SER A 118 -13.37 -7.24 2.16
C SER A 118 -13.70 -6.90 3.62
N VAL A 119 -13.37 -5.67 4.05
CA VAL A 119 -13.65 -5.16 5.40
C VAL A 119 -14.38 -3.82 5.38
N ASP A 120 -14.99 -3.49 4.24
CA ASP A 120 -15.83 -2.30 4.13
C ASP A 120 -17.11 -2.54 4.92
N ASP A 121 -17.19 -1.94 6.10
CA ASP A 121 -18.32 -2.07 7.01
C ASP A 121 -19.39 -0.99 6.78
N ARG A 122 -19.19 -0.10 5.80
CA ARG A 122 -20.10 1.03 5.55
C ARG A 122 -21.50 0.58 5.17
N THR A 123 -22.49 1.14 5.85
CA THR A 123 -23.90 0.93 5.51
C THR A 123 -24.23 1.52 4.14
N ARG A 124 -25.45 1.25 3.65
CA ARG A 124 -25.96 1.85 2.41
C ARG A 124 -26.09 3.38 2.56
N GLU A 125 -26.45 3.87 3.74
CA GLU A 125 -26.45 5.30 4.05
C GLU A 125 -25.02 5.85 4.01
N GLU A 126 -24.05 5.26 4.70
CA GLU A 126 -22.68 5.80 4.71
C GLU A 126 -22.05 5.86 3.32
N ARG A 127 -22.38 4.91 2.44
CA ARG A 127 -21.96 4.89 1.01
C ARG A 127 -22.73 5.85 0.11
N GLY A 128 -23.75 6.54 0.62
CA GLY A 128 -24.58 7.46 -0.16
C GLY A 128 -25.60 6.79 -1.07
N LEU A 129 -25.86 5.49 -0.92
CA LEU A 129 -26.85 4.74 -1.71
C LEU A 129 -28.29 5.01 -1.25
N GLU A 130 -28.45 5.44 0.00
CA GLU A 130 -29.73 5.80 0.63
C GLU A 130 -29.59 7.12 1.40
N PRO A 131 -30.66 7.88 1.67
CA PRO A 131 -30.59 9.09 2.50
C PRO A 131 -30.08 8.78 3.92
N LEU A 132 -29.30 9.70 4.50
CA LEU A 132 -28.80 9.58 5.86
C LEU A 132 -29.96 9.75 6.86
N LYS A 133 -30.24 8.72 7.66
CA LYS A 133 -31.33 8.69 8.66
C LYS A 133 -30.88 8.12 10.00
N ASN A 134 -30.12 7.03 9.97
CA ASN A 134 -29.68 6.32 11.17
C ASN A 134 -28.17 6.47 11.43
N ASN A 135 -27.36 6.64 10.38
CA ASN A 135 -25.93 6.91 10.51
C ASN A 135 -25.66 8.42 10.66
N HIS A 136 -24.50 8.77 11.21
CA HIS A 136 -24.09 10.18 11.43
C HIS A 136 -23.38 10.80 10.23
N TYR A 137 -22.73 9.97 9.41
CA TYR A 137 -21.78 10.44 8.40
C TYR A 137 -22.04 9.84 7.02
N ARG A 138 -21.70 10.60 5.98
CA ARG A 138 -21.34 10.04 4.67
C ARG A 138 -19.85 9.75 4.71
N ILE A 139 -19.43 8.57 4.25
CA ILE A 139 -18.02 8.16 4.34
C ILE A 139 -17.53 7.67 2.99
N SER A 140 -16.59 8.41 2.40
CA SER A 140 -16.11 8.25 1.03
C SER A 140 -15.32 6.95 0.81
N LYS A 141 -14.50 6.55 1.79
CA LYS A 141 -13.61 5.38 1.72
C LYS A 141 -13.97 4.28 2.73
N SER A 142 -13.57 3.05 2.42
CA SER A 142 -13.58 1.96 3.40
C SER A 142 -12.66 2.30 4.57
N ARG A 143 -12.86 1.68 5.75
CA ARG A 143 -11.88 1.79 6.85
C ARG A 143 -10.53 1.17 6.53
N TYR A 144 -10.46 0.38 5.46
CA TYR A 144 -9.22 -0.04 4.81
C TYR A 144 -9.09 0.69 3.47
N ASP A 145 -8.24 1.71 3.37
CA ASP A 145 -8.00 2.45 2.13
C ASP A 145 -6.72 3.31 2.19
N SER A 146 -6.40 4.08 1.16
CA SER A 146 -5.31 5.07 1.23
C SER A 146 -5.48 6.06 2.39
N ILE A 147 -4.39 6.72 2.80
CA ILE A 147 -4.47 7.79 3.81
C ILE A 147 -5.45 8.90 3.39
N ASP A 148 -6.02 9.56 4.39
CA ASP A 148 -7.04 10.60 4.18
C ASP A 148 -6.56 12.02 4.52
N SER A 149 -5.42 12.13 5.21
CA SER A 149 -4.81 13.42 5.54
C SER A 149 -3.30 13.30 5.68
N TYR A 150 -2.59 14.33 5.24
CA TYR A 150 -1.24 14.65 5.64
C TYR A 150 -1.23 15.24 7.04
N LEU A 151 -0.15 14.98 7.78
CA LEU A 151 0.00 15.29 9.18
C LEU A 151 0.99 16.42 9.41
N SER A 152 1.90 16.74 8.51
CA SER A 152 2.88 17.83 8.67
C SER A 152 2.38 19.14 8.08
N GLU A 153 2.91 20.25 8.60
CA GLU A 153 2.57 21.61 8.14
C GLU A 153 2.83 21.80 6.63
N CYS A 154 3.91 21.23 6.10
CA CYS A 154 4.19 21.31 4.66
C CYS A 154 3.23 20.46 3.81
N GLY A 155 2.59 19.45 4.41
CA GLY A 155 1.56 18.61 3.81
C GLY A 155 0.18 19.25 3.75
N GLU A 156 -0.11 20.22 4.63
CA GLU A 156 -1.47 20.78 4.80
C GLU A 156 -2.07 21.33 3.50
N LYS A 157 -1.28 22.08 2.72
CA LYS A 157 -1.75 22.65 1.44
C LYS A 157 -2.15 21.60 0.39
N TYR A 158 -1.79 20.34 0.61
CA TYR A 158 -2.09 19.20 -0.26
C TYR A 158 -3.23 18.32 0.26
N ASN A 159 -3.83 18.65 1.41
CA ASN A 159 -5.05 18.03 1.90
C ASN A 159 -6.26 18.56 1.12
N ASP A 160 -6.40 18.11 -0.13
CA ASP A 160 -7.40 18.62 -1.09
C ASP A 160 -8.63 17.72 -1.27
N ILE A 161 -8.79 16.72 -0.40
CA ILE A 161 -9.96 15.83 -0.37
C ILE A 161 -10.88 16.19 0.80
N ASP A 162 -12.17 15.94 0.65
CA ASP A 162 -13.14 16.13 1.73
C ASP A 162 -12.89 15.12 2.86
N LEU A 163 -12.54 15.62 4.04
CA LEU A 163 -12.23 14.82 5.21
C LEU A 163 -13.41 14.85 6.19
N THR A 164 -14.16 13.77 6.21
CA THR A 164 -15.23 13.57 7.21
C THR A 164 -14.60 13.36 8.58
N ILE A 165 -14.95 14.18 9.57
CA ILE A 165 -14.44 14.09 10.95
C ILE A 165 -15.58 14.10 11.96
N ASP A 166 -15.33 13.49 13.13
CA ASP A 166 -16.13 13.74 14.32
C ASP A 166 -15.75 15.11 14.92
N LYS A 167 -16.69 16.06 14.86
CA LYS A 167 -16.43 17.44 15.29
C LYS A 167 -16.23 17.57 16.79
N ASP A 168 -16.95 16.79 17.59
CA ASP A 168 -16.87 16.86 19.05
C ASP A 168 -15.51 16.35 19.52
N ILE A 169 -15.02 15.26 18.91
CA ILE A 169 -13.68 14.73 19.17
C ILE A 169 -12.61 15.71 18.70
N TYR A 170 -12.75 16.28 17.51
CA TYR A 170 -11.83 17.29 16.99
C TYR A 170 -11.72 18.49 17.95
N GLU A 171 -12.85 19.09 18.34
CA GLU A 171 -12.88 20.25 19.24
C GLU A 171 -12.29 19.94 20.61
N ARG A 172 -12.55 18.73 21.13
CA ARG A 172 -11.92 18.25 22.37
C ARG A 172 -10.40 18.19 22.25
N LEU A 173 -9.88 17.59 21.18
CA LEU A 173 -8.43 17.47 20.96
C LEU A 173 -7.75 18.85 20.84
N ILE A 174 -8.36 19.78 20.12
CA ILE A 174 -7.87 21.17 20.02
C ILE A 174 -7.82 21.83 21.40
N LYS A 175 -8.89 21.69 22.19
CA LYS A 175 -8.97 22.28 23.53
C LYS A 175 -7.89 21.75 24.47
N GLU A 176 -7.54 20.47 24.35
CA GLU A 176 -6.46 19.82 25.11
C GLU A 176 -5.05 20.08 24.53
N GLY A 177 -4.93 20.93 23.50
CA GLY A 177 -3.65 21.41 22.97
C GLY A 177 -3.04 20.55 21.87
N ILE A 178 -3.78 19.60 21.28
CA ILE A 178 -3.38 18.90 20.06
C ILE A 178 -3.56 19.84 18.87
N ASP A 179 -2.57 19.93 17.99
CA ASP A 179 -2.65 20.80 16.82
C ASP A 179 -3.70 20.33 15.80
N HIS A 180 -4.10 21.24 14.91
CA HIS A 180 -5.18 21.03 13.94
C HIS A 180 -5.05 19.77 13.10
N LEU A 181 -3.87 19.52 12.50
CA LEU A 181 -3.68 18.43 11.56
C LEU A 181 -3.75 17.07 12.25
N LEU A 182 -3.14 16.96 13.43
CA LEU A 182 -3.21 15.73 14.20
C LEU A 182 -4.61 15.51 14.80
N ALA A 183 -5.27 16.57 15.27
CA ALA A 183 -6.63 16.51 15.77
C ALA A 183 -7.62 16.06 14.67
N GLN A 184 -7.50 16.61 13.45
CA GLN A 184 -8.30 16.19 12.30
C GLN A 184 -8.08 14.73 11.94
N HIS A 185 -6.82 14.29 11.89
CA HIS A 185 -6.49 12.89 11.61
C HIS A 185 -7.14 11.94 12.60
N ILE A 186 -6.99 12.18 13.92
CA ILE A 186 -7.59 11.33 14.95
C ILE A 186 -9.11 11.40 14.87
N ALA A 187 -9.71 12.58 14.72
CA ALA A 187 -11.15 12.74 14.60
C ALA A 187 -11.74 12.04 13.36
N HIS A 188 -10.97 11.92 12.27
CA HIS A 188 -11.34 11.12 11.12
C HIS A 188 -11.36 9.62 11.44
N LEU A 189 -10.34 9.09 12.11
CA LEU A 189 -10.30 7.66 12.48
C LEU A 189 -11.49 7.26 13.35
N PHE A 190 -11.96 8.18 14.21
CA PHE A 190 -13.03 7.97 15.16
C PHE A 190 -14.45 8.13 14.58
N ILE A 191 -14.60 8.41 13.28
CA ILE A 191 -15.92 8.29 12.62
C ILE A 191 -16.36 6.82 12.48
N ARG A 192 -15.48 5.87 12.82
CA ARG A 192 -15.69 4.43 12.73
C ARG A 192 -16.10 3.85 14.08
N ASP A 193 -17.05 2.92 14.04
CA ASP A 193 -17.40 2.14 15.21
C ASP A 193 -16.31 1.09 15.55
N PRO A 194 -16.14 0.77 16.85
CA PRO A 194 -15.31 -0.36 17.25
C PRO A 194 -15.96 -1.67 16.78
N LEU A 195 -15.18 -2.53 16.11
CA LEU A 195 -15.70 -3.79 15.56
C LEU A 195 -15.47 -4.99 16.46
N THR A 196 -14.59 -4.89 17.45
CA THR A 196 -14.27 -5.97 18.38
C THR A 196 -13.93 -5.39 19.74
N LEU A 197 -14.64 -5.79 20.79
CA LEU A 197 -14.33 -5.42 22.16
C LEU A 197 -14.53 -6.66 23.04
N PHE A 198 -13.53 -6.99 23.86
CA PHE A 198 -13.63 -8.06 24.83
C PHE A 198 -14.28 -7.54 26.11
N GLU A 199 -15.07 -8.38 26.77
CA GLU A 199 -15.84 -7.99 27.97
C GLU A 199 -14.91 -7.50 29.08
N GLU A 200 -13.76 -8.16 29.23
CA GLU A 200 -12.72 -7.82 30.20
C GLU A 200 -12.04 -6.48 29.91
N LYS A 201 -12.21 -5.94 28.70
CA LYS A 201 -11.61 -4.69 28.23
C LYS A 201 -12.61 -3.54 28.13
N ILE A 202 -13.81 -3.68 28.68
CA ILE A 202 -14.83 -2.60 28.70
C ILE A 202 -14.39 -1.46 29.62
N HIS A 203 -13.84 -1.77 30.79
CA HIS A 203 -13.40 -0.79 31.77
C HIS A 203 -11.88 -0.89 31.93
N LEU A 204 -11.17 0.19 31.60
CA LEU A 204 -9.71 0.26 31.62
C LEU A 204 -9.24 1.47 32.42
N ASP A 205 -7.96 1.46 32.77
CA ASP A 205 -7.28 2.64 33.30
C ASP A 205 -6.67 3.46 32.15
N ASP A 206 -7.40 4.47 31.68
CA ASP A 206 -6.98 5.35 30.56
C ASP A 206 -5.62 6.03 30.78
N ALA A 207 -5.13 6.13 32.02
CA ALA A 207 -3.82 6.69 32.31
C ALA A 207 -2.66 5.73 31.97
N ASN A 208 -2.93 4.43 31.92
CA ASN A 208 -1.91 3.37 31.78
C ASN A 208 -2.18 2.38 30.64
N GLU A 209 -3.39 2.38 30.09
CA GLU A 209 -3.82 1.50 29.01
C GLU A 209 -4.30 2.31 27.80
N SER A 210 -4.02 1.82 26.61
CA SER A 210 -4.41 2.47 25.34
C SER A 210 -5.31 1.60 24.47
N ASP A 211 -5.85 0.49 25.00
CA ASP A 211 -6.58 -0.51 24.23
C ASP A 211 -7.84 0.06 23.56
N HIS A 212 -8.54 1.01 24.20
CA HIS A 212 -9.71 1.66 23.59
C HIS A 212 -9.32 2.51 22.37
N PHE A 213 -8.21 3.25 22.46
CA PHE A 213 -7.65 3.96 21.32
C PHE A 213 -7.20 2.98 20.23
N GLU A 214 -6.47 1.94 20.61
CA GLU A 214 -5.99 0.89 19.69
C GLU A 214 -7.14 0.13 19.02
N ASN A 215 -8.31 0.02 19.65
CA ASN A 215 -9.49 -0.61 19.03
C ASN A 215 -9.88 0.12 17.73
N ILE A 216 -9.89 1.45 17.75
CA ILE A 216 -10.18 2.27 16.59
C ILE A 216 -8.96 2.36 15.66
N GLN A 217 -7.79 2.66 16.21
CA GLN A 217 -6.56 2.86 15.44
C GLN A 217 -6.14 1.59 14.67
N SER A 218 -6.15 0.43 15.33
CA SER A 218 -5.73 -0.83 14.71
C SER A 218 -6.68 -1.31 13.62
N THR A 219 -7.93 -0.84 13.63
CA THR A 219 -8.98 -1.20 12.66
C THR A 219 -9.28 -0.11 11.64
N ASN A 220 -8.52 0.99 11.64
CA ASN A 220 -8.33 1.83 10.47
C ASN A 220 -7.03 1.39 9.78
N TRP A 221 -7.17 0.74 8.61
CA TRP A 221 -6.08 0.09 7.91
C TRP A 221 -5.68 0.88 6.67
N GLN A 222 -4.79 1.87 6.87
CA GLN A 222 -4.36 2.74 5.78
C GLN A 222 -3.06 2.29 5.09
N THR A 223 -2.68 2.94 3.98
CA THR A 223 -1.39 2.71 3.28
C THR A 223 -0.19 3.07 4.14
N MET A 224 -0.31 4.15 4.90
CA MET A 224 0.58 4.50 6.00
C MET A 224 -0.19 4.40 7.31
N ARG A 225 0.50 4.09 8.40
CA ARG A 225 -0.08 4.21 9.75
C ARG A 225 0.86 5.01 10.64
N PHE A 226 0.33 6.07 11.24
CA PHE A 226 1.00 6.85 12.25
C PHE A 226 0.73 6.24 13.63
N LYS A 227 1.76 5.77 14.33
CA LYS A 227 1.61 4.95 15.54
C LYS A 227 2.14 5.73 16.76
N PRO A 228 1.25 6.19 17.66
CA PRO A 228 1.65 6.76 18.93
C PRO A 228 2.50 5.78 19.77
N PRO A 229 3.32 6.30 20.69
CA PRO A 229 4.03 5.45 21.65
C PRO A 229 3.00 4.75 22.57
N PRO A 230 3.17 3.45 22.85
CA PRO A 230 2.35 2.79 23.86
C PRO A 230 2.69 3.34 25.25
N PRO A 231 1.71 3.40 26.18
CA PRO A 231 1.98 3.76 27.57
C PRO A 231 3.05 2.85 28.18
N ASN A 232 3.85 3.39 29.10
CA ASN A 232 4.80 2.61 29.90
C ASN A 232 5.84 1.81 29.08
N SER A 233 6.29 2.33 27.94
CA SER A 233 7.26 1.71 27.04
C SER A 233 8.34 2.71 26.59
N ASP A 234 9.48 2.20 26.17
CA ASP A 234 10.58 2.94 25.50
C ASP A 234 10.36 3.11 23.99
N ILE A 235 9.28 2.55 23.43
CA ILE A 235 8.91 2.70 22.04
C ILE A 235 8.45 4.14 21.76
N GLY A 236 9.08 4.78 20.77
CA GLY A 236 8.76 6.13 20.33
C GLY A 236 7.64 6.21 19.29
N TRP A 237 7.51 7.40 18.67
CA TRP A 237 6.62 7.62 17.54
C TRP A 237 7.08 6.82 16.33
N ARG A 238 6.16 6.05 15.74
CA ARG A 238 6.45 5.17 14.62
C ARG A 238 5.57 5.48 13.42
N VAL A 239 6.10 5.15 12.25
CA VAL A 239 5.33 5.11 11.00
C VAL A 239 5.45 3.73 10.39
N GLU A 240 4.37 3.22 9.83
CA GLU A 240 4.31 1.90 9.22
C GLU A 240 3.90 2.02 7.76
N PHE A 241 4.77 1.53 6.86
CA PHE A 241 4.58 1.46 5.42
C PHE A 241 3.94 0.11 5.05
N ARG A 242 2.70 0.14 4.56
CA ARG A 242 1.81 -1.03 4.44
C ARG A 242 1.39 -1.49 3.03
N PRO A 243 1.68 -0.79 1.92
CA PRO A 243 1.07 -1.10 0.62
C PRO A 243 1.68 -2.33 -0.07
N MET A 244 2.88 -2.75 0.31
CA MET A 244 3.65 -3.74 -0.47
C MET A 244 2.99 -5.12 -0.47
N GLU A 245 2.97 -5.75 -1.64
CA GLU A 245 2.66 -7.17 -1.73
C GLU A 245 3.84 -7.98 -1.18
N VAL A 246 3.56 -9.15 -0.60
CA VAL A 246 4.64 -10.06 -0.22
C VAL A 246 5.22 -10.73 -1.47
N GLN A 247 6.53 -10.92 -1.49
CA GLN A 247 7.26 -11.51 -2.62
C GLN A 247 7.55 -12.99 -2.39
N LEU A 248 7.92 -13.70 -3.45
CA LEU A 248 8.11 -15.15 -3.43
C LEU A 248 9.34 -15.59 -2.62
N THR A 249 10.44 -14.82 -2.67
CA THR A 249 11.69 -15.14 -1.98
C THR A 249 12.05 -14.13 -0.89
N ASP A 250 12.79 -14.58 0.12
CA ASP A 250 13.33 -13.72 1.19
C ASP A 250 14.24 -12.61 0.66
N PHE A 251 14.95 -12.87 -0.45
CA PHE A 251 15.77 -11.88 -1.13
C PHE A 251 14.93 -10.73 -1.69
N GLU A 252 13.86 -11.04 -2.41
CA GLU A 252 12.96 -10.01 -2.95
C GLU A 252 12.32 -9.21 -1.82
N ASN A 253 11.82 -9.88 -0.78
CA ASN A 253 11.23 -9.21 0.38
C ASN A 253 12.26 -8.28 1.06
N SER A 254 13.48 -8.76 1.28
CA SER A 254 14.59 -7.99 1.85
C SER A 254 14.96 -6.79 0.97
N ALA A 255 14.91 -6.93 -0.35
CA ALA A 255 15.19 -5.83 -1.27
C ALA A 255 14.21 -4.67 -1.09
N TYR A 256 12.91 -4.95 -0.99
CA TYR A 256 11.89 -3.92 -0.73
C TYR A 256 12.02 -3.33 0.67
N VAL A 257 12.29 -4.13 1.70
CA VAL A 257 12.53 -3.61 3.06
C VAL A 257 13.71 -2.64 3.05
N VAL A 258 14.86 -3.05 2.53
CA VAL A 258 16.08 -2.23 2.47
C VAL A 258 15.85 -0.97 1.65
N PHE A 259 15.12 -1.06 0.54
CA PHE A 259 14.78 0.12 -0.26
C PHE A 259 13.97 1.16 0.52
N VAL A 260 12.90 0.75 1.20
CA VAL A 260 12.09 1.69 2.00
C VAL A 260 12.91 2.23 3.18
N VAL A 261 13.70 1.39 3.87
CA VAL A 261 14.60 1.82 4.95
C VAL A 261 15.57 2.90 4.45
N LEU A 262 16.30 2.65 3.36
CA LEU A 262 17.24 3.60 2.79
C LEU A 262 16.55 4.87 2.32
N LEU A 263 15.35 4.75 1.73
CA LEU A 263 14.58 5.90 1.28
C LEU A 263 14.20 6.82 2.46
N THR A 264 13.82 6.27 3.62
CA THR A 264 13.56 7.12 4.80
C THR A 264 14.81 7.89 5.24
N ARG A 265 15.99 7.26 5.22
CA ARG A 265 17.27 7.91 5.56
C ARG A 265 17.63 9.03 4.59
N VAL A 266 17.40 8.80 3.30
CA VAL A 266 17.68 9.77 2.25
C VAL A 266 16.69 10.93 2.27
N ILE A 267 15.40 10.66 2.49
CA ILE A 267 14.37 11.70 2.68
C ILE A 267 14.83 12.69 3.75
N LEU A 268 15.28 12.18 4.90
CA LEU A 268 15.72 13.02 6.02
C LEU A 268 17.06 13.71 5.75
N SER A 269 18.03 12.97 5.22
CA SER A 269 19.40 13.48 5.03
C SER A 269 19.47 14.55 3.94
N TYR A 270 18.72 14.37 2.86
CA TYR A 270 18.71 15.29 1.72
C TYR A 270 17.47 16.19 1.70
N LYS A 271 16.61 16.09 2.72
CA LYS A 271 15.36 16.86 2.86
C LYS A 271 14.52 16.80 1.58
N LEU A 272 14.32 15.59 1.07
CA LEU A 272 13.57 15.36 -0.17
C LEU A 272 12.10 15.71 0.04
N ASP A 273 11.48 16.25 -1.00
CA ASP A 273 10.06 16.60 -1.01
C ASP A 273 9.35 15.86 -2.14
N PHE A 274 8.40 15.01 -1.77
CA PHE A 274 7.57 14.22 -2.68
C PHE A 274 6.11 14.67 -2.66
N LEU A 275 5.75 15.65 -1.83
CA LEU A 275 4.36 16.00 -1.57
C LEU A 275 3.66 16.50 -2.84
N ILE A 276 2.45 15.97 -3.03
CA ILE A 276 1.49 16.28 -4.09
C ILE A 276 0.09 16.23 -3.48
N PRO A 277 -0.94 16.81 -4.10
CA PRO A 277 -2.31 16.75 -3.59
C PRO A 277 -2.77 15.30 -3.33
N LEU A 278 -3.46 15.05 -2.21
CA LEU A 278 -3.96 13.72 -1.84
C LEU A 278 -4.89 13.13 -2.88
N SER A 279 -5.68 13.94 -3.57
CA SER A 279 -6.50 13.50 -4.70
C SER A 279 -5.67 12.79 -5.77
N LYS A 280 -4.43 13.25 -6.02
CA LYS A 280 -3.48 12.66 -6.96
C LYS A 280 -2.81 11.41 -6.40
N VAL A 281 -2.59 11.33 -5.09
CA VAL A 281 -2.16 10.09 -4.43
C VAL A 281 -3.25 9.02 -4.57
N ASP A 282 -4.53 9.37 -4.41
CA ASP A 282 -5.67 8.45 -4.59
C ASP A 282 -5.82 7.98 -6.05
N GLU A 283 -5.61 8.88 -7.02
CA GLU A 283 -5.54 8.50 -8.44
C GLU A 283 -4.39 7.53 -8.71
N ASN A 284 -3.21 7.77 -8.13
CA ASN A 284 -2.06 6.87 -8.22
C ASN A 284 -2.34 5.50 -7.59
N MET A 285 -3.06 5.44 -6.46
CA MET A 285 -3.44 4.18 -5.82
C MET A 285 -4.38 3.34 -6.68
N LYS A 286 -5.26 3.99 -7.47
CA LYS A 286 -6.09 3.30 -8.48
C LYS A 286 -5.25 2.84 -9.67
N MET A 287 -4.29 3.65 -10.12
CA MET A 287 -3.37 3.29 -11.21
C MET A 287 -2.49 2.10 -10.84
N ALA A 288 -1.94 2.08 -9.62
CA ALA A 288 -1.00 1.06 -9.15
C ALA A 288 -1.55 -0.37 -9.17
N GLN A 289 -2.88 -0.51 -9.12
CA GLN A 289 -3.54 -1.81 -9.11
C GLN A 289 -3.75 -2.38 -10.51
N LYS A 290 -3.75 -1.54 -11.55
CA LYS A 290 -4.02 -1.99 -12.92
C LYS A 290 -3.00 -3.04 -13.37
N ARG A 291 -3.43 -3.96 -14.21
CA ARG A 291 -2.55 -4.96 -14.81
C ARG A 291 -1.36 -4.29 -15.51
N ASP A 292 -0.16 -4.78 -15.21
CA ASP A 292 1.14 -4.30 -15.74
C ASP A 292 1.40 -2.79 -15.49
N ALA A 293 0.81 -2.20 -14.43
CA ALA A 293 0.95 -0.78 -14.10
C ALA A 293 2.42 -0.35 -13.89
N VAL A 294 3.29 -1.25 -13.45
CA VAL A 294 4.73 -0.97 -13.31
C VAL A 294 5.38 -0.53 -14.62
N ARG A 295 4.94 -1.10 -15.77
CA ARG A 295 5.49 -0.79 -17.09
C ARG A 295 4.63 0.19 -17.88
N GLN A 296 3.32 0.13 -17.71
CA GLN A 296 2.36 0.84 -18.56
C GLN A 296 1.71 2.03 -17.86
N GLY A 297 1.77 2.07 -16.52
CA GLY A 297 1.14 3.10 -15.71
C GLY A 297 1.93 4.41 -15.71
N MET A 298 1.19 5.51 -15.61
CA MET A 298 1.73 6.84 -15.40
C MET A 298 1.20 7.36 -14.06
N PHE A 299 2.10 7.89 -13.24
CA PHE A 299 1.84 8.27 -11.86
C PHE A 299 2.16 9.74 -11.66
N TYR A 300 1.29 10.47 -10.97
CA TYR A 300 1.57 11.83 -10.54
C TYR A 300 2.74 11.82 -9.56
N PHE A 301 3.78 12.58 -9.86
CA PHE A 301 4.98 12.66 -9.05
C PHE A 301 5.58 14.06 -9.08
N ARG A 302 6.23 14.46 -7.99
CA ARG A 302 6.90 15.74 -7.86
C ARG A 302 7.96 15.93 -8.95
N LYS A 303 8.00 17.12 -9.57
CA LYS A 303 9.05 17.47 -10.55
C LYS A 303 10.39 17.72 -9.87
N ASP A 304 10.40 18.63 -8.90
CA ASP A 304 11.59 19.08 -8.18
C ASP A 304 11.65 18.47 -6.77
N ILE A 305 12.26 17.29 -6.63
CA ILE A 305 12.33 16.56 -5.34
C ILE A 305 13.41 17.08 -4.38
N CYS A 306 14.36 17.90 -4.85
CA CYS A 306 15.50 18.39 -4.04
C CYS A 306 15.34 19.85 -3.56
N LYS A 307 14.32 20.60 -4.03
CA LYS A 307 14.22 22.05 -3.77
C LYS A 307 13.43 22.44 -2.50
N GLY A 308 12.79 21.49 -1.83
CA GLY A 308 11.92 21.75 -0.67
C GLY A 308 12.61 21.87 0.71
N GLY A 309 13.92 21.67 0.79
CA GLY A 309 14.62 21.43 2.07
C GLY A 309 14.96 22.62 2.97
N ASN A 310 14.53 23.86 2.67
CA ASN A 310 15.09 25.04 3.33
C ASN A 310 14.33 25.65 4.52
N THR A 311 13.23 25.07 5.02
CA THR A 311 12.43 25.81 6.04
C THR A 311 12.00 25.10 7.33
N VAL A 312 12.20 23.79 7.52
CA VAL A 312 11.48 23.09 8.62
C VAL A 312 12.35 22.43 9.70
N VAL A 313 13.68 22.39 9.55
CA VAL A 313 14.54 21.75 10.59
C VAL A 313 15.12 22.75 11.60
N ASP A 314 15.21 24.03 11.24
CA ASP A 314 15.56 25.11 12.17
C ASP A 314 14.49 26.20 12.05
N GLY A 315 13.72 26.40 13.12
CA GLY A 315 12.70 27.44 13.18
C GLY A 315 13.31 28.84 13.04
N CYS A 316 13.50 29.29 11.80
CA CYS A 316 13.60 30.69 11.35
C CYS A 316 13.93 30.67 9.84
N GLY A 317 12.94 30.85 8.98
CA GLY A 317 13.15 30.97 7.54
C GLY A 317 12.10 31.88 6.91
N SER A 318 12.44 33.14 6.69
CA SER A 318 11.59 34.16 6.08
C SER A 318 11.06 33.69 4.73
N ALA A 319 9.74 33.80 4.54
CA ALA A 319 9.08 33.61 3.25
C ALA A 319 9.74 34.52 2.20
N GLN A 320 10.54 33.94 1.29
CA GLN A 320 10.94 34.65 0.10
C GLN A 320 9.73 34.72 -0.82
N ASN A 321 9.12 35.91 -0.87
CA ASN A 321 8.19 36.34 -1.90
C ASN A 321 8.85 36.18 -3.28
N GLY A 322 8.66 35.02 -3.89
CA GLY A 322 8.96 34.77 -5.29
C GLY A 322 7.66 34.83 -6.10
N THR A 323 7.46 35.94 -6.80
CA THR A 323 6.53 36.04 -7.92
C THR A 323 6.95 35.02 -8.99
N GLY A 324 6.26 33.89 -9.09
CA GLY A 324 6.60 32.82 -10.04
C GLY A 324 5.34 32.09 -10.49
N THR A 325 5.10 32.13 -11.80
CA THR A 325 4.02 31.49 -12.56
C THR A 325 3.56 30.13 -12.02
N ASP A 326 2.23 29.93 -11.96
CA ASP A 326 1.51 28.67 -11.69
C ASP A 326 1.99 27.53 -12.60
N THR A 327 3.15 26.96 -12.29
CA THR A 327 3.69 25.79 -12.97
C THR A 327 3.43 24.63 -12.02
N GLU A 328 2.55 23.70 -12.39
CA GLU A 328 2.18 22.56 -11.55
C GLU A 328 3.44 21.90 -10.95
N GLU A 329 3.48 21.75 -9.61
CA GLU A 329 4.65 21.25 -8.86
C GLU A 329 4.92 19.73 -9.12
N TYR A 330 4.01 19.07 -9.83
CA TYR A 330 4.02 17.64 -10.14
C TYR A 330 3.68 17.38 -11.62
N THR A 331 3.96 16.16 -12.09
CA THR A 331 3.63 15.68 -13.44
C THR A 331 3.44 14.18 -13.45
N LEU A 332 2.83 13.64 -14.50
CA LEU A 332 2.81 12.21 -14.77
C LEU A 332 4.20 11.69 -15.15
N MET A 333 4.64 10.63 -14.50
CA MET A 333 5.89 9.91 -14.77
C MET A 333 5.65 8.40 -14.76
N SER A 334 6.42 7.65 -15.55
CA SER A 334 6.44 6.18 -15.43
C SER A 334 7.21 5.76 -14.18
N ILE A 335 6.96 4.54 -13.69
CA ILE A 335 7.74 3.97 -12.58
C ILE A 335 9.25 3.94 -12.91
N ASP A 336 9.60 3.58 -14.15
CA ASP A 336 11.01 3.61 -14.60
C ASP A 336 11.62 5.01 -14.43
N THR A 337 10.91 6.06 -14.86
CA THR A 337 11.37 7.44 -14.69
C THR A 337 11.53 7.84 -13.22
N ILE A 338 10.58 7.45 -12.35
CA ILE A 338 10.65 7.77 -10.92
C ILE A 338 11.82 7.04 -10.24
N ILE A 339 12.01 5.76 -10.55
CA ILE A 339 12.98 4.88 -9.87
C ILE A 339 14.38 5.05 -10.44
N ASN A 340 14.53 5.00 -11.77
CA ASN A 340 15.82 5.00 -12.45
C ASN A 340 16.25 6.39 -12.93
N GLY A 341 15.32 7.35 -12.96
CA GLY A 341 15.58 8.70 -13.42
C GLY A 341 15.41 8.86 -14.93
N LYS A 342 15.39 10.11 -15.36
CA LYS A 342 15.43 10.49 -16.77
C LYS A 342 16.12 11.85 -16.87
N GLU A 343 17.14 11.92 -17.71
CA GLU A 343 17.93 13.15 -17.91
C GLU A 343 17.03 14.34 -18.25
N GLY A 344 17.27 15.47 -17.60
CA GLY A 344 16.45 16.68 -17.74
C GLY A 344 15.05 16.62 -17.10
N VAL A 345 14.66 15.50 -16.48
CA VAL A 345 13.34 15.33 -15.83
C VAL A 345 13.49 15.13 -14.33
N ILE A 346 14.15 14.06 -13.89
CA ILE A 346 14.35 13.73 -12.47
C ILE A 346 15.58 12.84 -12.32
N PRO A 347 16.42 13.00 -11.28
CA PRO A 347 17.57 12.13 -11.04
C PRO A 347 17.21 10.65 -10.83
N GLY A 348 16.03 10.35 -10.29
CA GLY A 348 15.58 9.00 -9.95
C GLY A 348 15.95 8.58 -8.52
N LEU A 349 15.09 7.78 -7.89
CA LEU A 349 15.30 7.34 -6.51
C LEU A 349 16.54 6.45 -6.34
N ILE A 350 16.79 5.49 -7.25
CA ILE A 350 17.94 4.58 -7.16
C ILE A 350 19.26 5.34 -7.32
N PRO A 351 19.44 6.25 -8.30
CA PRO A 351 20.62 7.11 -8.35
C PRO A 351 20.87 7.91 -7.06
N ILE A 352 19.83 8.48 -6.44
CA ILE A 352 19.98 9.21 -5.17
C ILE A 352 20.40 8.27 -4.05
N LEU A 353 19.78 7.09 -3.92
CA LEU A 353 20.17 6.09 -2.91
C LEU A 353 21.63 5.66 -3.07
N ASN A 354 22.11 5.46 -4.31
CA ASN A 354 23.50 5.13 -4.56
C ASN A 354 24.46 6.26 -4.15
N SER A 355 24.11 7.52 -4.45
CA SER A 355 24.90 8.68 -4.02
C SER A 355 24.95 8.81 -2.49
N TYR A 356 23.86 8.47 -1.80
CA TYR A 356 23.85 8.42 -0.34
C TYR A 356 24.80 7.34 0.20
N LEU A 357 24.74 6.13 -0.36
CA LEU A 357 25.61 5.01 0.04
C LEU A 357 27.10 5.26 -0.25
N GLU A 358 27.44 6.08 -1.24
CA GLU A 358 28.83 6.49 -1.52
C GLU A 358 29.44 7.32 -0.38
N ASN A 359 28.61 8.06 0.35
CA ASN A 359 29.02 8.91 1.46
C ASN A 359 28.95 8.20 2.82
N MET A 360 28.50 6.94 2.85
CA MET A 360 28.43 6.15 4.08
C MET A 360 29.62 5.19 4.18
N GLU A 361 30.15 5.06 5.39
CA GLU A 361 31.11 4.00 5.72
C GLU A 361 30.38 2.67 5.86
N VAL A 362 30.28 1.93 4.75
CA VAL A 362 29.68 0.59 4.68
C VAL A 362 30.74 -0.38 4.18
N ASP A 363 30.86 -1.55 4.81
CA ASP A 363 31.79 -2.58 4.36
C ASP A 363 31.43 -3.09 2.96
N VAL A 364 32.41 -3.67 2.27
CA VAL A 364 32.29 -4.04 0.86
C VAL A 364 31.20 -5.09 0.63
N ASP A 365 31.05 -6.05 1.53
CA ASP A 365 30.12 -7.17 1.38
C ASP A 365 28.67 -6.70 1.59
N THR A 366 28.43 -5.88 2.61
CA THR A 366 27.14 -5.23 2.84
C THR A 366 26.79 -4.31 1.67
N ARG A 367 27.74 -3.52 1.16
CA ARG A 367 27.51 -2.65 0.00
C ARG A 367 27.15 -3.45 -1.24
N CYS A 368 27.84 -4.55 -1.52
CA CYS A 368 27.52 -5.44 -2.64
C CYS A 368 26.10 -6.02 -2.52
N THR A 369 25.71 -6.42 -1.30
CA THR A 369 24.37 -6.96 -1.01
C THR A 369 23.29 -5.91 -1.26
N ILE A 370 23.46 -4.69 -0.75
CA ILE A 370 22.54 -3.57 -0.98
C ILE A 370 22.43 -3.26 -2.48
N LEU A 371 23.55 -3.23 -3.21
CA LEU A 371 23.53 -2.97 -4.66
C LEU A 371 22.76 -4.05 -5.43
N ASN A 372 22.82 -5.32 -5.00
CA ASN A 372 22.02 -6.39 -5.60
C ASN A 372 20.51 -6.19 -5.33
N TYR A 373 20.13 -5.76 -4.12
CA TYR A 373 18.75 -5.39 -3.82
C TYR A 373 18.25 -4.23 -4.68
N LEU A 374 19.02 -3.14 -4.76
CA LEU A 374 18.66 -1.98 -5.59
C LEU A 374 18.61 -2.33 -7.08
N LYS A 375 19.47 -3.25 -7.55
CA LYS A 375 19.46 -3.76 -8.92
C LYS A 375 18.16 -4.50 -9.25
N LEU A 376 17.61 -5.29 -8.33
CA LEU A 376 16.30 -5.93 -8.53
C LEU A 376 15.21 -4.89 -8.79
N ILE A 377 15.13 -3.86 -7.94
CA ILE A 377 14.10 -2.82 -8.04
C ILE A 377 14.27 -1.99 -9.31
N LYS A 378 15.51 -1.60 -9.64
CA LYS A 378 15.86 -0.92 -10.89
C LYS A 378 15.37 -1.69 -12.11
N LYS A 379 15.62 -3.00 -12.15
CA LYS A 379 15.26 -3.85 -13.29
C LYS A 379 13.75 -4.14 -13.38
N ARG A 380 13.04 -4.19 -12.26
CA ARG A 380 11.58 -4.27 -12.26
C ARG A 380 10.96 -2.98 -12.77
N ALA A 381 11.47 -1.84 -12.32
CA ALA A 381 11.00 -0.53 -12.77
C ALA A 381 11.16 -0.34 -14.29
N SER A 382 12.29 -0.78 -14.87
CA SER A 382 12.53 -0.71 -16.31
C SER A 382 11.79 -1.78 -17.12
N GLY A 383 11.21 -2.78 -16.45
CA GLY A 383 10.57 -3.94 -17.09
C GLY A 383 11.55 -5.00 -17.62
N GLU A 384 12.84 -4.90 -17.31
CA GLU A 384 13.85 -5.94 -17.61
C GLU A 384 13.58 -7.22 -16.80
N LEU A 385 13.14 -7.07 -15.54
CA LEU A 385 12.63 -8.16 -14.71
C LEU A 385 11.12 -8.01 -14.52
N MET A 386 10.44 -9.14 -14.40
CA MET A 386 9.01 -9.20 -14.16
C MET A 386 8.69 -8.94 -12.69
N THR A 387 7.50 -8.41 -12.44
CA THR A 387 6.84 -8.55 -11.14
C THR A 387 6.38 -9.99 -10.95
N VAL A 388 6.15 -10.40 -9.70
CA VAL A 388 5.60 -11.72 -9.40
C VAL A 388 4.24 -11.91 -10.10
N ALA A 389 3.38 -10.89 -10.09
CA ALA A 389 2.09 -10.94 -10.77
C ALA A 389 2.23 -11.22 -12.27
N ARG A 390 3.13 -10.51 -12.95
CA ARG A 390 3.36 -10.71 -14.38
C ARG A 390 3.91 -12.12 -14.67
N TRP A 391 4.89 -12.57 -13.91
CA TRP A 391 5.45 -13.90 -14.07
C TRP A 391 4.39 -15.00 -13.87
N MET A 392 3.56 -14.88 -12.83
CA MET A 392 2.46 -15.83 -12.57
C MET A 392 1.48 -15.87 -13.76
N ARG A 393 1.13 -14.72 -14.34
CA ARG A 393 0.29 -14.63 -15.55
C ARG A 393 0.93 -15.33 -16.74
N GLU A 394 2.21 -15.07 -17.01
CA GLU A 394 2.93 -15.70 -18.13
C GLU A 394 3.04 -17.21 -17.92
N PHE A 395 3.26 -17.67 -16.69
CA PHE A 395 3.27 -19.09 -16.34
C PHE A 395 1.94 -19.77 -16.65
N ILE A 396 0.82 -19.19 -16.21
CA ILE A 396 -0.53 -19.73 -16.48
C ILE A 396 -0.86 -19.67 -17.97
N ALA A 397 -0.53 -18.57 -18.66
CA ALA A 397 -0.79 -18.40 -20.08
C ALA A 397 -0.08 -19.45 -20.96
N GLN A 398 1.03 -20.01 -20.48
CA GLN A 398 1.81 -21.06 -21.15
C GLN A 398 1.43 -22.48 -20.70
N HIS A 399 0.55 -22.63 -19.71
CA HIS A 399 0.14 -23.94 -19.21
C HIS A 399 -0.65 -24.70 -20.29
N PRO A 400 -0.35 -25.98 -20.59
CA PRO A 400 -0.99 -26.74 -21.67
C PRO A 400 -2.52 -26.80 -21.57
N ASP A 401 -3.06 -26.85 -20.35
CA ASP A 401 -4.49 -26.92 -20.11
C ASP A 401 -5.20 -25.56 -20.21
N TYR A 402 -4.47 -24.44 -20.33
CA TYR A 402 -5.06 -23.11 -20.29
C TYR A 402 -5.79 -22.79 -21.58
N LYS A 403 -7.10 -22.57 -21.47
CA LYS A 403 -8.01 -22.45 -22.62
C LYS A 403 -8.19 -21.03 -23.11
N GLN A 404 -7.38 -20.09 -22.63
CA GLN A 404 -7.50 -18.66 -22.95
C GLN A 404 -8.88 -18.09 -22.57
N ASP A 405 -9.52 -18.67 -21.55
CA ASP A 405 -10.86 -18.32 -21.06
C ASP A 405 -10.82 -17.65 -19.68
N SER A 406 -9.62 -17.28 -19.21
CA SER A 406 -9.36 -16.69 -17.89
C SER A 406 -9.73 -17.57 -16.70
N VAL A 407 -9.95 -18.87 -16.92
CA VAL A 407 -10.22 -19.85 -15.85
C VAL A 407 -8.93 -20.54 -15.43
N ILE A 408 -8.72 -20.66 -14.13
CA ILE A 408 -7.61 -21.38 -13.50
C ILE A 408 -8.17 -22.65 -12.88
N THR A 409 -7.74 -23.78 -13.41
CA THR A 409 -8.11 -25.11 -12.91
C THR A 409 -7.23 -25.53 -11.72
N ASP A 410 -7.66 -26.55 -10.98
CA ASP A 410 -6.88 -27.10 -9.86
C ASP A 410 -5.48 -27.58 -10.29
N GLU A 411 -5.35 -28.17 -11.48
CA GLU A 411 -4.07 -28.64 -12.02
C GLU A 411 -3.11 -27.48 -12.32
N MET A 412 -3.63 -26.40 -12.93
CA MET A 412 -2.84 -25.19 -13.18
C MET A 412 -2.39 -24.53 -11.88
N ASN A 413 -3.30 -24.44 -10.91
CA ASN A 413 -3.00 -23.89 -9.59
C ASN A 413 -1.94 -24.75 -8.88
N TYR A 414 -2.07 -26.08 -8.92
CA TYR A 414 -1.07 -26.99 -8.35
C TYR A 414 0.30 -26.78 -8.99
N SER A 415 0.37 -26.76 -10.33
CA SER A 415 1.60 -26.53 -11.08
C SER A 415 2.26 -25.19 -10.75
N LEU A 416 1.45 -24.13 -10.62
CA LEU A 416 1.93 -22.80 -10.23
C LEU A 416 2.51 -22.79 -8.82
N ILE A 417 1.75 -23.26 -7.82
CA ILE A 417 2.20 -23.27 -6.42
C ILE A 417 3.43 -24.18 -6.24
N TRP A 418 3.49 -25.30 -6.94
CA TRP A 418 4.64 -26.18 -6.94
C TRP A 418 5.89 -25.46 -7.49
N LYS A 419 5.75 -24.75 -8.62
CA LYS A 419 6.85 -23.97 -9.19
C LYS A 419 7.29 -22.84 -8.27
N CYS A 420 6.35 -22.12 -7.66
CA CYS A 420 6.62 -21.11 -6.63
C CYS A 420 7.46 -21.70 -5.49
N ASN A 421 7.06 -22.85 -4.95
CA ASN A 421 7.80 -23.54 -3.89
C ASN A 421 9.23 -23.90 -4.31
N GLN A 422 9.43 -24.43 -5.52
CA GLN A 422 10.78 -24.74 -6.03
C GLN A 422 11.67 -23.49 -6.15
N ILE A 423 11.11 -22.36 -6.61
CA ILE A 423 11.85 -21.08 -6.70
C ILE A 423 12.19 -20.58 -5.29
N ALA A 424 11.23 -20.57 -4.37
CA ALA A 424 11.43 -20.13 -2.99
C ALA A 424 12.50 -20.95 -2.25
N GLN A 425 12.59 -22.25 -2.54
CA GLN A 425 13.62 -23.14 -1.98
C GLN A 425 14.97 -23.09 -2.72
N GLY A 426 15.09 -22.28 -3.79
CA GLY A 426 16.28 -22.21 -4.65
C GLY A 426 16.56 -23.49 -5.44
N GLN A 427 15.54 -24.33 -5.65
CA GLN A 427 15.61 -25.58 -6.43
C GLN A 427 15.35 -25.37 -7.92
N ALA A 428 14.70 -24.25 -8.27
CA ALA A 428 14.48 -23.84 -9.65
C ALA A 428 15.02 -22.43 -9.87
N GLU A 429 15.77 -22.23 -10.96
CA GLU A 429 16.09 -20.89 -11.44
C GLU A 429 14.86 -20.23 -12.05
N CYS A 430 14.76 -18.91 -11.89
CA CYS A 430 13.79 -18.07 -12.58
C CYS A 430 14.45 -16.73 -12.95
N PRO A 431 15.23 -16.70 -14.05
CA PRO A 431 15.92 -15.51 -14.50
C PRO A 431 14.99 -14.32 -14.79
N GLU A 432 13.73 -14.56 -15.12
CA GLU A 432 12.71 -13.55 -15.41
C GLU A 432 12.30 -12.76 -14.15
N LEU A 433 12.34 -13.40 -12.98
CA LEU A 433 12.03 -12.78 -11.68
C LEU A 433 13.26 -12.24 -10.96
N LEU A 434 14.35 -13.02 -10.98
CA LEU A 434 15.51 -12.82 -10.10
C LEU A 434 16.78 -12.39 -10.85
N GLY A 435 16.77 -12.48 -12.18
CA GLY A 435 17.93 -12.25 -13.03
C GLY A 435 18.85 -13.46 -13.15
N VAL A 436 19.68 -13.46 -14.21
CA VAL A 436 20.63 -14.53 -14.48
C VAL A 436 21.69 -14.62 -13.39
N GLY A 437 21.95 -15.84 -12.89
CA GLY A 437 23.03 -16.13 -11.94
C GLY A 437 22.67 -15.95 -10.46
N PHE A 438 21.42 -15.61 -10.14
CA PHE A 438 20.96 -15.39 -8.76
C PHE A 438 21.07 -16.66 -7.88
N ASN A 439 20.78 -17.84 -8.43
CA ASN A 439 20.79 -19.11 -7.71
C ASN A 439 22.14 -19.86 -7.73
N LYS A 440 23.23 -19.22 -8.16
CA LYS A 440 24.56 -19.78 -7.93
C LYS A 440 24.88 -19.66 -6.44
N LYS A 441 24.33 -20.57 -5.64
CA LYS A 441 24.84 -20.81 -4.28
C LYS A 441 26.35 -20.94 -4.39
N GLN A 442 27.05 -20.08 -3.67
CA GLN A 442 28.37 -20.43 -3.16
C GLN A 442 28.20 -21.76 -2.43
N SER A 443 28.70 -22.82 -3.05
CA SER A 443 28.99 -24.07 -2.37
C SER A 443 30.03 -23.78 -1.30
N GLY A 444 29.61 -23.48 -0.07
CA GLY A 444 30.52 -23.37 1.07
C GLY A 444 30.17 -22.28 2.06
N ASN A 445 29.24 -22.58 2.98
CA ASN A 445 29.57 -22.65 4.40
C ASN A 445 28.30 -23.04 5.17
N LYS A 446 28.20 -24.34 5.46
CA LYS A 446 27.46 -24.79 6.64
C LYS A 446 28.23 -24.23 7.83
N THR A 447 27.74 -23.17 8.47
CA THR A 447 28.10 -22.91 9.86
C THR A 447 27.39 -23.95 10.70
N GLY A 448 28.07 -25.07 10.91
CA GLY A 448 27.81 -25.91 12.07
C GLY A 448 28.43 -25.22 13.28
N SER A 449 27.60 -24.98 14.29
CA SER A 449 27.88 -25.06 15.73
C SER A 449 26.56 -24.83 16.44
#